data_AF-A0A496T4J8-F1
#
_entry.id   AF-A0A496T4J8-F1
#
_cell.length_a   1.000
_cell.length_b   1.000
_cell.length_c   1.000
_cell.angle_alpha   90.00
_cell.angle_beta   90.00
_cell.angle_gamma   90.00
#
_symmetry.space_group_name_H-M   'P 1'
#
loop_
_entity.id
_entity.type
_entity.pdbx_description
1 polymer ?
#
loop_
_entity_poly.entity_id
_entity_poly.type
_entity_poly.pdbx_seq_one_letter_code
_entity_poly.pdbx_strand_id
1 'polypeptide(L)'
;FIDSKVRSGKYYYRLKQIDFNGEFRYSWTVEALYHQAGNYRLYKNYPNPFNSSTIITFELAQEDIVSYIIYDLNGREVRRLMIQKNFSPGTHQIGWNGRNNKGEQLPSGTYFGQLRTRHFVKTNKLLLVK
;
A
#
# COMPACT_ATOMS: atom_id res chain seq x y z
N PHE A 1 15.26 -4.75 28.87
CA PHE A 1 14.71 -5.60 27.78
C PHE A 1 14.45 -4.71 26.58
N ILE A 2 14.90 -5.12 25.39
CA ILE A 2 14.60 -4.43 24.13
C ILE A 2 13.91 -5.46 23.24
N ASP A 3 12.69 -5.16 22.80
CA ASP A 3 11.94 -5.98 21.86
C ASP A 3 12.27 -5.55 20.42
N SER A 4 13.17 -6.28 19.77
CA SER A 4 13.66 -5.92 18.42
C SER A 4 12.86 -6.57 17.28
N LYS A 5 11.87 -7.41 17.57
CA LYS A 5 11.09 -8.17 16.57
C LYS A 5 9.62 -7.71 16.51
N VAL A 6 9.39 -6.44 16.76
CA VAL A 6 8.05 -5.82 16.64
C VAL A 6 7.72 -5.49 15.17
N ARG A 7 6.50 -5.80 14.75
CA ARG A 7 5.89 -5.34 13.50
C ARG A 7 5.03 -4.12 13.79
N SER A 8 4.63 -3.35 12.77
CA SER A 8 3.63 -2.29 12.97
C SER A 8 2.39 -2.84 13.67
N GLY A 9 2.00 -2.24 14.79
CA GLY A 9 0.89 -2.73 15.57
C GLY A 9 0.87 -2.21 17.00
N LYS A 10 -0.13 -2.72 17.73
CA LYS A 10 -0.39 -2.40 19.13
C LYS A 10 0.19 -3.47 20.03
N TYR A 11 1.00 -3.06 21.00
CA TYR A 11 1.67 -3.93 21.95
C TYR A 11 1.27 -3.58 23.37
N TYR A 12 1.26 -4.60 24.23
CA TYR A 12 0.97 -4.45 25.65
C TYR A 12 2.15 -5.02 26.45
N TYR A 13 2.78 -4.16 27.25
CA TYR A 13 3.92 -4.54 28.08
C TYR A 13 3.57 -4.37 29.55
N ARG A 14 4.09 -5.27 30.39
CA ARG A 14 4.09 -5.15 31.86
C ARG A 14 5.33 -5.82 32.42
N LEU A 15 5.79 -5.35 33.56
CA LEU A 15 6.93 -5.93 34.26
C LEU A 15 6.46 -7.00 35.23
N LYS A 16 7.23 -8.08 35.35
CA LYS A 16 7.09 -9.09 36.42
C LYS A 16 8.24 -8.91 37.40
N GLN A 17 7.93 -8.52 38.62
CA GLN A 17 8.87 -8.51 39.74
C GLN A 17 8.76 -9.85 40.48
N ILE A 18 9.88 -10.47 40.81
CA ILE A 18 9.95 -11.69 41.61
C ILE A 18 10.77 -11.37 42.87
N ASP A 19 10.20 -11.63 44.04
CA ASP A 19 10.82 -11.40 45.34
C ASP A 19 11.73 -12.60 45.71
N PHE A 20 12.63 -12.41 46.69
CA PHE A 20 13.60 -13.44 47.09
C PHE A 20 12.96 -14.74 47.61
N ASN A 21 11.71 -14.67 48.06
CA ASN A 21 10.90 -15.82 48.51
C ASN A 21 10.18 -16.54 47.35
N GLY A 22 10.33 -16.08 46.10
CA GLY A 22 9.69 -16.63 44.91
C GLY A 22 8.29 -16.08 44.62
N GLU A 23 7.74 -15.22 45.48
CA GLU A 23 6.50 -14.49 45.18
C GLU A 23 6.74 -13.52 44.02
N PHE A 24 5.67 -13.17 43.29
CA PHE A 24 5.80 -12.22 42.20
C PHE A 24 4.62 -11.25 42.13
N ARG A 25 4.90 -10.07 41.59
CA ARG A 25 3.91 -9.03 41.30
C ARG A 25 4.09 -8.53 39.87
N TYR A 26 2.97 -8.20 39.22
CA TYR A 26 2.99 -7.52 37.93
C TYR A 26 2.80 -6.02 38.11
N SER A 27 3.44 -5.22 37.25
CA SER A 27 3.08 -3.81 37.09
C SER A 27 1.73 -3.65 36.40
N TRP A 28 1.27 -2.40 36.31
CA TRP A 28 0.24 -1.99 35.37
C TRP A 28 0.67 -2.31 33.93
N THR A 29 -0.32 -2.54 33.06
CA THR A 29 -0.10 -2.73 31.63
C THR A 29 0.08 -1.38 30.95
N VAL A 30 1.16 -1.24 30.20
CA VAL A 30 1.39 -0.10 29.31
C VAL A 30 1.06 -0.52 27.89
N GLU A 31 0.27 0.30 27.22
CA GLU A 31 -0.02 0.20 25.80
C GLU A 31 1.03 0.96 25.00
N ALA A 32 1.62 0.31 24.00
CA ALA A 32 2.55 0.92 23.07
C ALA A 32 2.05 0.74 21.63
N LEU A 33 1.99 1.84 20.88
CA LEU A 33 1.76 1.81 19.44
C LEU A 33 3.11 1.91 18.74
N TYR A 34 3.52 0.83 18.10
CA TYR A 34 4.70 0.84 17.25
C TYR A 34 4.27 0.97 15.80
N HIS A 35 4.74 2.03 15.15
CA HIS A 35 4.65 2.18 13.71
C HIS A 35 6.05 1.87 13.18
N GLN A 36 6.23 0.66 12.62
CA GLN A 36 7.44 0.41 11.84
C GLN A 36 7.43 1.46 10.73
N ALA A 37 8.52 2.22 10.59
CA ALA A 37 8.71 3.15 9.48
C ALA A 37 8.87 2.36 8.18
N GLY A 38 7.80 1.73 7.70
CA GLY A 38 7.69 1.22 6.36
C GLY A 38 7.43 2.39 5.40
N ASN A 39 7.88 2.26 4.16
CA ASN A 39 7.65 3.29 3.17
C ASN A 39 6.40 2.94 2.36
N TYR A 40 5.48 3.89 2.23
CA TYR A 40 4.51 3.83 1.15
C TYR A 40 5.19 4.26 -0.15
N ARG A 41 5.10 3.43 -1.19
CA ARG A 41 5.71 3.76 -2.49
C ARG A 41 4.79 3.35 -3.63
N LEU A 42 4.75 4.18 -4.66
CA LEU A 42 4.25 3.81 -5.98
C LEU A 42 5.43 3.87 -6.93
N TYR A 43 5.80 2.73 -7.49
CA TYR A 43 6.92 2.63 -8.42
C TYR A 43 6.49 3.11 -9.82
N LYS A 44 7.47 3.40 -10.67
CA LYS A 44 7.20 3.56 -12.11
C LYS A 44 6.64 2.24 -12.62
N ASN A 45 5.58 2.32 -13.42
CA ASN A 45 5.05 1.13 -14.08
C ASN A 45 6.09 0.59 -15.07
N TYR A 46 6.12 -0.71 -15.26
CA TYR A 46 7.01 -1.36 -16.22
C TYR A 46 6.26 -2.39 -17.06
N PRO A 47 6.40 -2.37 -18.40
CA PRO A 47 7.12 -1.36 -19.18
C PRO A 47 6.47 0.04 -19.15
N ASN A 48 7.24 1.10 -19.42
CA ASN A 48 6.75 2.47 -19.67
C ASN A 48 7.76 3.22 -20.57
N PRO A 49 7.43 3.58 -21.83
CA PRO A 49 6.14 3.34 -22.50
C PRO A 49 5.80 1.85 -22.61
N PHE A 50 4.53 1.51 -22.72
CA PHE A 50 4.08 0.13 -22.87
C PHE A 50 3.22 -0.08 -24.09
N ASN A 51 3.34 -1.28 -24.68
CA ASN A 51 2.41 -1.78 -25.69
C ASN A 51 1.54 -2.88 -25.07
N SER A 52 0.23 -2.68 -25.13
CA SER A 52 -0.82 -3.61 -24.70
C SER A 52 -0.93 -3.93 -23.21
N SER A 53 0.16 -4.00 -22.43
CA SER A 53 0.08 -4.17 -20.98
C SER A 53 1.24 -3.57 -20.19
N THR A 54 0.98 -3.20 -18.94
CA THR A 54 2.00 -2.73 -17.98
C THR A 54 1.69 -3.24 -16.59
N ILE A 55 2.74 -3.41 -15.78
CA ILE A 55 2.63 -3.75 -14.36
C ILE A 55 2.85 -2.50 -13.53
N ILE A 56 1.96 -2.29 -12.57
CA ILE A 56 2.02 -1.23 -11.58
C ILE A 56 2.38 -1.87 -10.25
N THR A 57 3.53 -1.48 -9.70
CA THR A 57 4.03 -1.98 -8.43
C THR A 57 3.87 -0.90 -7.36
N PHE A 58 3.41 -1.29 -6.18
CA PHE A 58 3.34 -0.41 -5.01
C PHE A 58 3.72 -1.16 -3.73
N GLU A 59 4.14 -0.42 -2.72
CA GLU A 59 4.55 -0.93 -1.41
C GLU A 59 3.71 -0.25 -0.33
N LEU A 60 3.21 -1.05 0.61
CA LEU A 60 2.46 -0.59 1.78
C LEU A 60 3.27 -0.82 3.05
N ALA A 61 3.39 0.22 3.87
CA ALA A 61 4.07 0.17 5.16
C ALA A 61 3.29 -0.66 6.21
N GLN A 62 1.97 -0.71 6.07
CA GLN A 62 1.05 -1.39 6.96
C GLN A 62 -0.18 -1.86 6.17
N GLU A 63 -1.07 -2.60 6.84
CA GLU A 63 -2.36 -2.95 6.27
C GLU A 63 -3.17 -1.68 5.95
N ASP A 64 -3.69 -1.58 4.72
CA ASP A 64 -4.43 -0.40 4.28
C ASP A 64 -5.47 -0.75 3.21
N ILE A 65 -6.45 0.15 3.07
CA ILE A 65 -7.47 0.08 2.04
C ILE A 65 -6.98 0.86 0.83
N VAL A 66 -6.83 0.17 -0.31
CA VAL A 66 -6.23 0.70 -1.52
C VAL A 66 -7.26 0.82 -2.64
N SER A 67 -7.22 1.97 -3.31
CA SER A 67 -7.85 2.20 -4.61
C SER A 67 -6.80 2.59 -5.64
N TYR A 68 -6.92 2.08 -6.87
CA TYR A 68 -6.10 2.52 -7.99
C TYR A 68 -6.97 2.79 -9.21
N ILE A 69 -6.97 4.05 -9.60
CA ILE A 69 -7.84 4.60 -10.64
C ILE A 69 -6.99 5.29 -11.69
N ILE A 70 -7.30 5.06 -12.96
CA ILE A 70 -6.63 5.64 -14.11
C ILE A 70 -7.53 6.70 -14.74
N TYR A 71 -6.95 7.85 -15.01
CA TYR A 71 -7.58 9.02 -15.60
C TYR A 71 -6.94 9.38 -16.94
N ASP A 72 -7.73 9.97 -17.85
CA ASP A 72 -7.21 10.63 -19.05
C ASP A 72 -6.69 12.05 -18.74
N LEU A 73 -6.17 12.75 -19.75
CA LEU A 73 -5.62 14.11 -19.64
C LEU A 73 -6.64 15.16 -19.14
N ASN A 74 -7.93 14.91 -19.33
CA ASN A 74 -8.99 15.80 -18.87
C ASN A 74 -9.44 15.48 -17.44
N GLY A 75 -8.76 14.54 -16.75
CA GLY A 75 -9.13 14.10 -15.41
C GLY A 75 -10.35 13.18 -15.38
N ARG A 76 -10.85 12.72 -16.53
CA ARG A 76 -11.95 11.76 -16.56
C ARG A 76 -11.44 10.38 -16.21
N GLU A 77 -12.13 9.71 -15.30
CA GLU A 77 -11.87 8.32 -14.97
C GLU A 77 -12.10 7.42 -16.19
N VAL A 78 -11.08 6.65 -16.57
CA VAL A 78 -11.17 5.69 -17.69
C VAL A 78 -11.14 4.24 -17.22
N ARG A 79 -10.43 3.94 -16.13
CA ARG A 79 -10.30 2.56 -15.62
C ARG A 79 -10.14 2.53 -14.10
N ARG A 80 -10.92 1.71 -13.41
CA ARG A 80 -10.69 1.32 -12.01
C ARG A 80 -10.04 -0.06 -12.00
N LEU A 81 -8.78 -0.14 -11.58
CA LEU A 81 -8.12 -1.44 -11.41
C LEU A 81 -8.55 -2.09 -10.09
N MET A 82 -8.74 -1.29 -9.05
CA MET A 82 -9.26 -1.73 -7.77
C MET A 82 -9.92 -0.56 -7.02
N ILE A 83 -10.93 -0.89 -6.20
CA ILE A 83 -11.69 0.06 -5.40
C ILE A 83 -11.77 -0.50 -3.98
N GLN A 84 -11.24 0.25 -3.02
CA GLN A 84 -11.32 -0.05 -1.59
C GLN A 84 -10.98 -1.50 -1.24
N LYS A 85 -9.90 -2.03 -1.82
CA LYS A 85 -9.42 -3.39 -1.53
C LYS A 85 -8.44 -3.36 -0.37
N ASN A 86 -8.60 -4.27 0.58
CA ASN A 86 -7.67 -4.40 1.70
C ASN A 86 -6.41 -5.15 1.26
N PHE A 87 -5.24 -4.67 1.65
CA PHE A 87 -3.96 -5.31 1.37
C PHE A 87 -3.12 -5.36 2.64
N SER A 88 -2.44 -6.48 2.85
CA SER A 88 -1.43 -6.62 3.90
C SER A 88 -0.20 -5.74 3.62
N PRO A 89 0.64 -5.46 4.63
CA PRO A 89 1.91 -4.77 4.43
C PRO A 89 2.79 -5.54 3.42
N GLY A 90 3.57 -4.80 2.62
CA GLY A 90 4.49 -5.37 1.63
C GLY A 90 4.30 -4.84 0.21
N THR A 91 4.97 -5.49 -0.74
CA THR A 91 4.97 -5.13 -2.16
C THR A 91 3.88 -5.88 -2.92
N HIS A 92 3.11 -5.13 -3.72
CA HIS A 92 1.99 -5.63 -4.50
C HIS A 92 2.11 -5.20 -5.96
N GLN A 93 1.51 -5.99 -6.85
CA GLN A 93 1.51 -5.74 -8.28
C GLN A 93 0.10 -5.86 -8.86
N ILE A 94 -0.25 -4.95 -9.76
CA ILE A 94 -1.49 -4.98 -10.53
C ILE A 94 -1.18 -4.76 -12.01
N GLY A 95 -1.86 -5.50 -12.88
CA GLY A 95 -1.75 -5.34 -14.32
C GLY A 95 -2.78 -4.38 -14.90
N TRP A 96 -2.39 -3.61 -15.89
CA TRP A 96 -3.32 -2.90 -16.77
C TRP A 96 -3.05 -3.24 -18.23
N ASN A 97 -4.11 -3.53 -18.98
CA ASN A 97 -4.06 -3.95 -20.39
C ASN A 97 -4.44 -2.83 -21.38
N GLY A 98 -4.38 -1.57 -20.95
CA GLY A 98 -4.74 -0.42 -21.80
C GLY A 98 -6.23 -0.36 -22.17
N ARG A 99 -7.12 -1.02 -21.42
CA ARG A 99 -8.57 -0.98 -21.63
C ARG A 99 -9.27 -0.12 -20.59
N ASN A 100 -10.42 0.45 -20.96
CA ASN A 100 -11.29 1.21 -20.07
C ASN A 100 -12.20 0.30 -19.22
N ASN A 101 -13.08 0.88 -18.41
CA ASN A 101 -14.05 0.14 -17.58
C ASN A 101 -15.02 -0.73 -18.39
N LYS A 102 -15.30 -0.39 -19.66
CA LYS A 102 -16.17 -1.17 -20.56
C LYS A 102 -15.43 -2.31 -21.27
N GLY A 103 -14.11 -2.44 -21.05
CA GLY A 103 -13.28 -3.42 -21.75
C GLY A 103 -12.86 -2.97 -23.15
N GLU A 104 -13.18 -1.74 -23.55
CA GLU A 104 -12.77 -1.17 -24.83
C GLU A 104 -11.31 -0.74 -24.77
N GLN A 105 -10.60 -0.91 -25.88
CA GLN A 105 -9.21 -0.52 -25.96
C GLN A 105 -9.08 1.00 -26.03
N LEU A 106 -8.23 1.58 -25.18
CA LEU A 106 -7.95 3.01 -25.18
C LEU A 106 -6.94 3.38 -26.27
N PRO A 107 -7.01 4.61 -26.84
CA PRO A 107 -6.03 5.09 -27.82
C PRO A 107 -4.63 5.23 -27.23
N SER A 108 -3.61 5.30 -28.09
CA SER A 108 -2.26 5.68 -27.67
C SER A 108 -2.31 7.08 -27.04
N GLY A 109 -1.60 7.26 -25.94
CA GLY A 109 -1.68 8.51 -25.19
C GLY A 109 -1.12 8.44 -23.78
N THR A 110 -1.16 9.59 -23.13
CA THR A 110 -0.77 9.72 -21.72
C THR A 110 -1.99 9.56 -20.83
N TYR A 111 -1.83 8.74 -19.79
CA TYR A 111 -2.81 8.52 -18.74
C TYR A 111 -2.15 8.73 -17.37
N PHE A 112 -2.96 8.94 -16.34
CA PHE A 112 -2.49 9.10 -14.97
C PHE A 112 -3.13 8.07 -14.06
N GLY A 113 -2.31 7.19 -13.47
CA GLY A 113 -2.76 6.25 -12.45
C GLY A 113 -2.59 6.86 -11.06
N GLN A 114 -3.63 6.89 -10.24
CA GLN A 114 -3.58 7.36 -8.86
C GLN A 114 -3.79 6.18 -7.91
N LEU A 115 -2.76 5.88 -7.12
CA LEU A 115 -2.85 5.05 -5.94
C LEU A 115 -3.33 5.91 -4.77
N ARG A 116 -4.39 5.48 -4.10
CA ARG A 116 -4.94 6.13 -2.91
C ARG A 116 -5.14 5.10 -1.81
N THR A 117 -4.60 5.40 -0.64
CA THR A 117 -4.84 4.70 0.61
C THR A 117 -5.32 5.70 1.67
N ARG A 118 -5.55 5.26 2.91
CA ARG A 118 -5.87 6.19 4.01
C ARG A 118 -4.70 7.13 4.35
N HIS A 119 -3.47 6.68 4.14
CA HIS A 119 -2.25 7.37 4.56
C HIS A 119 -1.38 7.87 3.39
N PHE A 120 -1.66 7.42 2.16
CA PHE A 120 -0.80 7.67 1.01
C PHE A 120 -1.60 7.95 -0.25
N VAL A 121 -1.25 9.03 -0.96
CA VAL A 121 -1.77 9.32 -2.29
C VAL A 121 -0.60 9.60 -3.22
N LYS A 122 -0.51 8.87 -4.32
CA LYS A 122 0.53 9.09 -5.33
C LYS A 122 0.00 8.82 -6.72
N THR A 123 0.48 9.61 -7.67
CA THR A 123 0.13 9.48 -9.08
C THR A 123 1.37 9.13 -9.89
N ASN A 124 1.23 8.25 -10.88
CA ASN A 124 2.23 7.97 -11.90
C ASN A 124 1.68 8.23 -13.32
N LYS A 125 2.60 8.61 -14.21
CA LYS A 125 2.29 8.81 -15.64
C LYS A 125 2.43 7.48 -16.37
N LEU A 126 1.38 7.07 -17.08
CA LEU A 126 1.32 5.85 -17.88
C LEU A 126 1.30 6.25 -19.36
N LEU A 127 2.30 5.84 -20.13
CA LEU A 127 2.37 6.12 -21.56
C LEU A 127 2.04 4.85 -22.36
N LEU A 128 0.82 4.81 -22.92
CA LEU A 128 0.35 3.73 -23.78
C LEU A 128 0.75 4.05 -25.23
N VAL A 129 1.51 3.14 -25.85
CA VAL A 129 1.92 3.21 -27.26
C VAL A 129 1.48 1.94 -27.95
N LYS A 130 0.89 2.08 -29.12
CA LYS A 130 0.53 0.99 -30.02
C LYS A 130 1.04 1.31 -31.40
#